data_AF-A0A6B2EGR9-F1
#
_entry.id   AF-A0A6B2EGR9-F1
#
_cell.length_a   1.000
_cell.length_b   1.000
_cell.length_c   1.000
_cell.angle_alpha   90.00
_cell.angle_beta   90.00
_cell.angle_gamma   90.00
#
_symmetry.space_group_name_H-M   'P 1'
#
loop_
_entity.id
_entity.type
_entity.pdbx_description
1 polymer ?
#
loop_
_entity_poly.entity_id
_entity_poly.type
_entity_poly.pdbx_seq_one_letter_code
_entity_poly.pdbx_strand_id
1 'polypeptide(L)'
;MVPGDICSDDVQAIVALSITLALLGILIGVLAALYYKYQQEIKIWMYWNNICPFIFNSDALDANKKYDAFISYSHKDEDFVADTLVPELEFRRKFNLCIHRRDWTVGDFIPDQIIRSVAESRRTIIVLSPNYVESVWGTMEFRTAHHTAIKENVSRVIVIIYGDVNTQNMDPELKSYIDMNTYIKWGDPWFWERLHYALRTIKTGTSKGAGALFKT
;
A
#
# COMPACT_ATOMS: atom_id res chain seq x y z
N MET A 1 2.49 -55.63 -51.01
CA MET A 1 2.06 -54.90 -49.79
C MET A 1 3.07 -55.19 -48.70
N VAL A 2 3.89 -54.21 -48.31
CA VAL A 2 4.84 -54.35 -47.20
C VAL A 2 4.14 -53.88 -45.92
N PRO A 3 3.90 -54.73 -44.92
CA PRO A 3 3.41 -54.31 -43.62
C PRO A 3 4.65 -53.99 -42.76
N GLY A 4 5.17 -52.77 -42.86
CA GLY A 4 6.39 -52.37 -42.15
C GLY A 4 6.41 -50.90 -41.71
N ASP A 5 5.76 -50.01 -42.46
CA ASP A 5 5.93 -48.56 -42.25
C ASP A 5 4.98 -47.95 -41.20
N ILE A 6 3.86 -48.61 -40.87
CA ILE A 6 2.85 -48.10 -39.94
C ILE A 6 3.41 -47.91 -38.51
N CYS A 7 4.36 -48.76 -38.10
CA CYS A 7 4.94 -48.70 -36.76
C CYS A 7 5.92 -47.52 -36.58
N SER A 8 6.54 -47.04 -37.65
CA SER A 8 7.47 -45.90 -37.60
C SER A 8 6.73 -44.57 -37.46
N ASP A 9 5.61 -44.41 -38.17
CA ASP A 9 4.81 -43.19 -38.14
C ASP A 9 4.10 -42.99 -36.80
N ASP A 10 3.58 -44.07 -36.20
CA ASP A 10 2.97 -44.03 -34.86
C ASP A 10 4.00 -43.65 -33.78
N VAL A 11 5.23 -44.17 -33.86
CA VAL A 11 6.31 -43.81 -32.93
C VAL A 11 6.74 -42.36 -33.10
N GLN A 12 6.84 -41.85 -34.34
CA GLN A 12 7.14 -40.44 -34.59
C GLN A 12 6.05 -39.51 -34.05
N ALA A 13 4.78 -39.88 -34.19
CA ALA A 13 3.66 -39.12 -33.65
C ALA A 13 3.67 -39.06 -32.12
N ILE A 14 3.96 -40.19 -31.44
CA ILE A 14 4.07 -40.25 -29.98
C ILE A 14 5.24 -39.38 -29.47
N VAL A 15 6.40 -39.45 -30.13
CA VAL A 15 7.56 -38.63 -29.76
C VAL A 15 7.26 -37.14 -29.96
N ALA A 16 6.67 -36.74 -31.07
CA ALA A 16 6.29 -35.34 -31.32
C ALA A 16 5.26 -34.82 -30.29
N LEU A 17 4.28 -35.65 -29.92
CA LEU A 17 3.29 -35.31 -28.90
C LEU A 17 3.93 -35.18 -27.50
N SER A 18 4.89 -36.03 -27.16
CA SER A 18 5.61 -35.94 -25.89
C SER A 18 6.45 -34.67 -25.78
N ILE A 19 7.11 -34.26 -26.87
CA ILE A 19 7.94 -33.05 -26.94
C ILE A 19 7.07 -31.80 -26.84
N THR A 20 5.95 -31.77 -27.57
CA THR A 20 5.02 -30.62 -27.52
C THR A 20 4.41 -30.43 -26.14
N LEU A 21 4.02 -31.52 -25.46
CA LEU A 21 3.55 -31.47 -24.07
C LEU A 21 4.63 -31.01 -23.09
N ALA A 22 5.88 -31.48 -23.26
CA ALA A 22 7.00 -31.05 -22.42
C ALA A 22 7.30 -29.55 -22.58
N LEU A 23 7.33 -29.05 -23.83
CA LEU A 23 7.53 -27.64 -24.12
C LEU A 23 6.37 -26.77 -23.58
N LEU A 24 5.13 -27.24 -23.71
CA LEU A 24 3.96 -26.57 -23.14
C LEU A 24 4.05 -26.49 -21.60
N GLY A 25 4.44 -27.59 -20.95
CA GLY A 25 4.64 -27.64 -19.51
C GLY A 25 5.73 -26.66 -19.03
N ILE A 26 6.86 -26.60 -19.74
CA ILE A 26 7.94 -25.63 -19.46
C ILE A 26 7.44 -24.19 -19.64
N LEU A 27 6.71 -23.91 -20.73
CA LEU A 27 6.14 -22.59 -20.99
C LEU A 27 5.20 -22.16 -19.87
N ILE A 28 4.28 -23.04 -19.46
CA ILE A 28 3.34 -22.77 -18.35
C ILE A 28 4.11 -22.56 -17.05
N GLY A 29 5.13 -23.36 -16.76
CA GLY A 29 5.97 -23.22 -15.58
C GLY A 29 6.71 -21.87 -15.54
N VAL A 30 7.28 -21.43 -16.67
CA VAL A 30 7.94 -20.12 -16.79
C VAL A 30 6.94 -18.99 -16.62
N LEU A 31 5.77 -19.07 -17.27
CA LEU A 31 4.70 -18.07 -17.12
C LEU A 31 4.20 -17.99 -15.68
N ALA A 32 4.03 -19.13 -15.00
CA ALA A 32 3.67 -19.16 -13.59
C ALA A 32 4.77 -18.54 -12.72
N ALA A 33 6.04 -18.89 -12.93
CA ALA A 33 7.16 -18.31 -12.17
C ALA A 33 7.27 -16.80 -12.36
N LEU A 34 7.12 -16.31 -13.60
CA LEU A 34 7.06 -14.88 -13.90
C LEU A 34 5.84 -14.24 -13.22
N TYR A 35 4.66 -14.84 -13.32
CA TYR A 35 3.47 -14.35 -12.63
C TYR A 35 3.72 -14.24 -11.13
N TYR A 36 4.21 -15.30 -10.47
CA TYR A 36 4.55 -15.30 -9.04
C TYR A 36 5.58 -14.23 -8.67
N LYS A 37 6.62 -14.04 -9.49
CA LYS A 37 7.64 -13.01 -9.28
C LYS A 37 7.08 -11.59 -9.42
N TYR A 38 6.20 -11.38 -10.40
CA TYR A 38 5.64 -10.06 -10.73
C TYR A 38 4.23 -9.83 -10.19
N GLN A 39 3.71 -10.66 -9.27
CA GLN A 39 2.29 -10.56 -8.85
C GLN A 39 1.93 -9.18 -8.30
N GLN A 40 2.85 -8.50 -7.63
CA GLN A 40 2.56 -7.17 -7.07
C GLN A 40 2.43 -6.13 -8.17
N GLU A 41 3.36 -6.11 -9.13
CA GLU A 41 3.30 -5.23 -10.29
C GLU A 41 2.07 -5.53 -11.16
N ILE A 42 1.73 -6.81 -11.35
CA ILE A 42 0.56 -7.24 -12.11
C ILE A 42 -0.74 -6.84 -11.39
N LYS A 43 -0.81 -6.96 -10.06
CA LYS A 43 -1.98 -6.50 -9.27
C LYS A 43 -2.13 -4.97 -9.34
N ILE A 44 -1.03 -4.23 -9.23
CA ILE A 44 -1.02 -2.76 -9.36
C ILE A 44 -1.43 -2.36 -10.77
N TRP A 45 -0.92 -3.05 -11.80
CA TRP A 45 -1.26 -2.82 -13.20
C TRP A 45 -2.73 -3.16 -13.52
N MET A 46 -3.26 -4.28 -13.02
CA MET A 46 -4.67 -4.63 -13.16
C MET A 46 -5.57 -3.59 -12.49
N TYR A 47 -5.19 -3.15 -11.29
CA TYR A 47 -5.90 -2.13 -10.54
C TYR A 47 -5.87 -0.77 -11.25
N TRP A 48 -4.73 -0.37 -11.80
CA TRP A 48 -4.59 0.89 -12.55
C TRP A 48 -5.40 0.88 -13.85
N ASN A 49 -5.45 -0.26 -14.54
CA ASN A 49 -6.23 -0.44 -15.76
C ASN A 49 -7.70 -0.82 -15.52
N ASN A 50 -8.16 -0.76 -14.26
CA ASN A 50 -9.55 -0.97 -13.87
C ASN A 50 -10.12 -2.37 -14.26
N ILE A 51 -9.25 -3.38 -14.30
CA ILE A 51 -9.63 -4.77 -14.59
C ILE A 51 -10.14 -5.39 -13.28
N CYS A 52 -11.44 -5.65 -13.21
CA CYS A 52 -12.17 -6.22 -12.06
C CYS A 52 -12.28 -5.31 -10.79
N PRO A 53 -13.05 -4.20 -10.84
CA PRO A 53 -13.26 -3.31 -9.69
C PRO A 53 -13.92 -3.97 -8.47
N PHE A 54 -14.75 -4.99 -8.72
CA PHE A 54 -15.55 -5.68 -7.70
C PHE A 54 -14.71 -6.50 -6.70
N ILE A 55 -13.52 -6.96 -7.09
CA ILE A 55 -12.67 -7.80 -6.22
C ILE A 55 -11.99 -6.96 -5.12
N PHE A 56 -11.84 -5.65 -5.34
CA PHE A 56 -11.09 -4.75 -4.46
C PHE A 56 -11.98 -3.76 -3.68
N ASN A 57 -13.26 -3.65 -4.03
CA ASN A 57 -14.23 -2.84 -3.29
C ASN A 57 -14.84 -3.66 -2.15
N SER A 58 -14.19 -3.70 -0.99
CA SER A 58 -14.88 -4.07 0.25
C SER A 58 -15.40 -2.80 0.96
N ASP A 59 -16.34 -2.12 0.30
CA ASP A 59 -16.90 -0.84 0.74
C ASP A 59 -17.87 -0.96 1.93
N ALA A 60 -18.27 -2.17 2.33
CA ALA A 60 -19.38 -2.35 3.26
C ALA A 60 -19.11 -1.89 4.72
N LEU A 61 -17.87 -1.95 5.21
CA LEU A 61 -17.53 -1.51 6.58
C LEU A 61 -17.09 -0.05 6.66
N ASP A 62 -16.63 0.52 5.55
CA ASP A 62 -16.02 1.85 5.46
C ASP A 62 -16.94 2.87 4.73
N ALA A 63 -18.15 2.45 4.33
CA ALA A 63 -19.13 3.30 3.65
C ALA A 63 -19.54 4.54 4.48
N ASN A 64 -19.53 4.43 5.81
CA ASN A 64 -19.93 5.52 6.71
C ASN A 64 -18.77 6.43 7.14
N LYS A 65 -17.55 6.23 6.62
CA LYS A 65 -16.42 7.13 6.90
C LYS A 65 -16.56 8.42 6.08
N LYS A 66 -16.34 9.56 6.73
CA LYS A 66 -16.44 10.88 6.11
C LYS A 66 -15.30 11.11 5.11
N TYR A 67 -14.10 10.64 5.46
CA TYR A 67 -12.89 10.85 4.68
C TYR A 67 -12.29 9.53 4.21
N ASP A 68 -11.67 9.54 3.04
CA ASP A 68 -10.88 8.42 2.53
C ASP A 68 -9.57 8.29 3.30
N ALA A 69 -8.94 9.40 3.65
CA ALA A 69 -7.74 9.39 4.48
C ALA A 69 -7.58 10.65 5.34
N PHE A 70 -7.06 10.48 6.54
CA PHE A 70 -6.50 11.55 7.36
C PHE A 70 -4.99 11.64 7.12
N ILE A 71 -4.46 12.86 6.95
CA ILE A 71 -3.01 13.09 6.79
C ILE A 71 -2.44 13.67 8.07
N SER A 72 -1.54 12.92 8.70
CA SER A 72 -0.71 13.36 9.82
C SER A 72 0.67 13.77 9.32
N TYR A 73 1.06 15.02 9.56
CA TYR A 73 2.32 15.60 9.13
C TYR A 73 2.83 16.64 10.13
N SER A 74 4.10 17.05 10.02
CA SER A 74 4.63 18.17 10.81
C SER A 74 4.28 19.49 10.12
N HIS A 75 3.98 20.54 10.88
CA HIS A 75 3.77 21.88 10.33
C HIS A 75 4.94 22.38 9.46
N LYS A 76 6.16 21.88 9.68
CA LYS A 76 7.33 22.23 8.86
C LYS A 76 7.33 21.57 7.48
N ASP A 77 6.53 20.52 7.27
CA ASP A 77 6.40 19.80 5.99
C ASP A 77 5.12 20.19 5.24
N GLU A 78 4.48 21.27 5.66
CA GLU A 78 3.17 21.68 5.18
C GLU A 78 3.17 22.02 3.69
N ASP A 79 4.24 22.64 3.18
CA ASP A 79 4.37 22.98 1.77
C ASP A 79 4.32 21.72 0.89
N PHE A 80 5.00 20.65 1.31
CA PHE A 80 4.94 19.36 0.61
C PHE A 80 3.52 18.78 0.62
N VAL A 81 2.83 18.84 1.75
CA VAL A 81 1.49 18.29 1.87
C VAL A 81 0.49 19.10 1.05
N ALA A 82 0.48 20.42 1.21
CA ALA A 82 -0.49 21.32 0.58
C ALA A 82 -0.27 21.48 -0.93
N ASP A 83 0.98 21.52 -1.38
CA ASP A 83 1.29 21.84 -2.78
C ASP A 83 1.55 20.61 -3.64
N THR A 84 1.89 19.46 -3.03
CA THR A 84 2.23 18.22 -3.76
C THR A 84 1.27 17.08 -3.45
N LEU A 85 1.14 16.69 -2.18
CA LEU A 85 0.40 15.48 -1.82
C LEU A 85 -1.11 15.64 -1.99
N VAL A 86 -1.68 16.72 -1.45
CA VAL A 86 -3.13 16.99 -1.48
C VAL A 86 -3.65 17.22 -2.89
N PRO A 87 -3.01 18.04 -3.75
CA PRO A 87 -3.49 18.25 -5.11
C PRO A 87 -3.50 16.96 -5.93
N GLU A 88 -2.50 16.09 -5.81
CA GLU A 88 -2.46 14.81 -6.52
C GLU A 88 -3.58 13.86 -6.06
N LEU A 89 -3.85 13.81 -4.76
CA LEU A 89 -4.88 12.91 -4.20
C LEU A 89 -6.31 13.44 -4.41
N GLU A 90 -6.59 14.72 -4.15
CA GLU A 90 -7.94 15.29 -4.26
C GLU A 90 -8.31 15.58 -5.73
N PHE A 91 -7.44 16.23 -6.50
CA PHE A 91 -7.80 16.70 -7.84
C PHE A 91 -7.79 15.59 -8.88
N ARG A 92 -6.73 14.77 -8.91
CA ARG A 92 -6.60 13.73 -9.94
C ARG A 92 -7.42 12.48 -9.66
N ARG A 93 -7.59 12.13 -8.38
CA ARG A 93 -8.20 10.85 -7.97
C ARG A 93 -9.43 10.98 -7.11
N LYS A 94 -9.85 12.21 -6.77
CA LYS A 94 -11.10 12.49 -6.05
C LYS A 94 -11.18 11.81 -4.67
N PHE A 95 -10.04 11.67 -3.99
CA PHE A 95 -10.06 11.27 -2.58
C PHE A 95 -10.57 12.43 -1.73
N ASN A 96 -11.39 12.14 -0.72
CA ASN A 96 -11.77 13.11 0.29
C ASN A 96 -10.81 13.03 1.47
N LEU A 97 -9.98 14.06 1.69
CA LEU A 97 -8.92 14.03 2.70
C LEU A 97 -9.31 14.85 3.94
N CYS A 98 -8.93 14.37 5.11
CA CYS A 98 -8.92 15.13 6.35
C CYS A 98 -7.53 15.71 6.59
N ILE A 99 -7.43 17.02 6.72
CA ILE A 99 -6.19 17.78 6.90
C ILE A 99 -6.37 18.69 8.11
N HIS A 100 -5.45 18.63 9.07
CA HIS A 100 -5.60 19.37 10.32
C HIS A 100 -5.70 20.89 10.12
N ARG A 101 -5.01 21.49 9.13
CA ARG A 101 -5.09 22.94 8.87
C ARG A 101 -6.48 23.38 8.38
N ARG A 102 -7.22 22.50 7.71
CA ARG A 102 -8.49 22.81 7.05
C ARG A 102 -9.71 22.34 7.86
N ASP A 103 -9.62 21.14 8.43
CA ASP A 103 -10.78 20.39 8.93
C ASP A 103 -10.87 20.39 10.46
N TRP A 104 -9.85 20.89 11.17
CA TRP A 104 -9.88 20.99 12.63
C TRP A 104 -10.53 22.29 13.09
N THR A 105 -11.30 22.19 14.17
CA THR A 105 -11.90 23.34 14.84
C THR A 105 -10.83 24.06 15.64
N VAL A 106 -10.73 25.38 15.47
CA VAL A 106 -9.84 26.21 16.29
C VAL A 106 -10.38 26.27 17.72
N GLY A 107 -9.50 26.04 18.70
CA GLY A 107 -9.85 26.08 20.13
C GLY A 107 -10.22 24.73 20.74
N ASP A 108 -10.47 23.71 19.92
CA ASP A 108 -10.69 22.33 20.39
C ASP A 108 -9.36 21.63 20.75
N PHE A 109 -9.44 20.66 21.66
CA PHE A 109 -8.27 19.94 22.15
C PHE A 109 -7.67 19.04 21.06
N ILE A 110 -6.40 19.27 20.72
CA ILE A 110 -5.69 18.60 19.61
C ILE A 110 -5.78 17.06 19.69
N PRO A 111 -5.52 16.41 20.84
CA PRO A 111 -5.68 14.96 20.98
C PRO A 111 -7.04 14.41 20.54
N ASP A 112 -8.14 15.09 20.91
CA ASP A 112 -9.49 14.65 20.56
C ASP A 112 -9.73 14.78 19.05
N GLN A 113 -9.19 15.84 18.45
CA GLN A 113 -9.26 16.05 17.00
C GLN A 113 -8.48 14.98 16.23
N ILE A 114 -7.34 14.51 16.75
CA ILE A 114 -6.60 13.37 16.17
C ILE A 114 -7.45 12.11 16.22
N ILE A 115 -7.99 11.76 17.39
CA ILE A 115 -8.81 10.55 17.59
C ILE A 115 -10.00 10.58 16.64
N ARG A 116 -10.68 11.73 16.57
CA ARG A 116 -11.81 11.95 15.65
C ARG A 116 -11.40 11.82 14.19
N SER A 117 -10.30 12.43 13.77
CA SER A 117 -9.84 12.40 12.37
C SER A 117 -9.49 10.99 11.93
N VAL A 118 -8.84 10.20 12.80
CA VAL A 118 -8.57 8.78 12.55
C VAL A 118 -9.87 7.98 12.49
N ALA A 119 -10.80 8.22 13.43
CA ALA A 119 -12.07 7.51 13.48
C ALA A 119 -12.99 7.83 12.29
N GLU A 120 -12.99 9.06 11.78
CA GLU A 120 -13.82 9.48 10.64
C GLU A 120 -13.18 9.15 9.28
N SER A 121 -11.95 8.65 9.26
CA SER A 121 -11.21 8.33 8.04
C SER A 121 -11.11 6.81 7.78
N ARG A 122 -11.07 6.41 6.50
CA ARG A 122 -10.83 5.00 6.13
C ARG A 122 -9.37 4.58 6.32
N ARG A 123 -8.44 5.52 6.12
CA ARG A 123 -6.99 5.33 6.27
C ARG A 123 -6.37 6.50 7.02
N THR A 124 -5.20 6.25 7.58
CA THR A 124 -4.32 7.32 8.06
C THR A 124 -3.04 7.30 7.24
N ILE A 125 -2.67 8.43 6.67
CA ILE A 125 -1.38 8.65 6.02
C ILE A 125 -0.51 9.39 7.03
N ILE A 126 0.68 8.86 7.31
CA ILE A 126 1.70 9.56 8.11
C ILE A 126 2.82 10.00 7.17
N VAL A 127 3.05 11.30 7.08
CA VAL A 127 4.24 11.86 6.40
C VAL A 127 5.38 11.88 7.41
N LEU A 128 6.14 10.78 7.44
CA LEU A 128 7.26 10.58 8.34
C LEU A 128 8.51 11.27 7.78
N SER A 129 8.85 12.41 8.37
CA SER A 129 10.05 13.19 8.09
C SER A 129 10.91 13.38 9.35
N PRO A 130 12.13 13.90 9.24
CA PRO A 130 12.90 14.33 10.41
C PRO A 130 12.11 15.31 11.29
N ASN A 131 11.41 16.27 10.66
CA ASN A 131 10.56 17.23 11.35
C ASN A 131 9.41 16.55 12.11
N TYR A 132 8.80 15.52 11.54
CA TYR A 132 7.74 14.75 12.18
C TYR A 132 8.22 14.03 13.44
N VAL A 133 9.42 13.43 13.37
CA VAL A 133 10.02 12.72 14.50
C VAL A 133 10.32 13.69 15.64
N GLU A 134 10.88 14.86 15.34
CA GLU A 134 11.21 15.88 16.33
C GLU A 134 9.96 16.51 16.97
N SER A 135 8.97 16.90 16.17
CA SER A 135 7.85 17.71 16.68
C SER A 135 6.64 16.87 17.13
N VAL A 136 6.28 15.85 16.36
CA VAL A 136 5.02 15.11 16.53
C VAL A 136 5.24 13.86 17.35
N TRP A 137 6.25 13.06 17.00
CA TRP A 137 6.60 11.85 17.75
C TRP A 137 7.30 12.17 19.09
N GLY A 138 8.08 13.26 19.13
CA GLY A 138 8.78 13.70 20.34
C GLY A 138 7.89 14.22 21.47
N THR A 139 6.66 14.65 21.17
CA THR A 139 5.73 15.20 22.17
C THR A 139 4.81 14.10 22.73
N MET A 140 4.96 13.77 24.02
CA MET A 140 4.30 12.63 24.69
C MET A 140 2.76 12.64 24.58
N GLU A 141 2.14 13.80 24.73
CA GLU A 141 0.68 13.96 24.67
C GLU A 141 0.12 13.68 23.26
N PHE A 142 0.80 14.19 22.23
CA PHE A 142 0.45 13.93 20.84
C PHE A 142 0.75 12.48 20.46
N ARG A 143 1.90 11.95 20.90
CA ARG A 143 2.31 10.55 20.68
C ARG A 143 1.26 9.59 21.22
N THR A 144 0.75 9.81 22.44
CA THR A 144 -0.20 8.87 23.06
C THR A 144 -1.56 8.86 22.38
N ALA A 145 -2.11 10.03 22.04
CA ALA A 145 -3.39 10.12 21.32
C ALA A 145 -3.29 9.54 19.91
N HIS A 146 -2.23 9.91 19.19
CA HIS A 146 -1.96 9.39 17.85
C HIS A 146 -1.74 7.88 17.88
N HIS A 147 -0.88 7.41 18.80
CA HIS A 147 -0.59 5.99 18.98
C HIS A 147 -1.84 5.20 19.38
N THR A 148 -2.70 5.70 20.26
CA THR A 148 -3.93 4.99 20.67
C THR A 148 -4.90 4.88 19.50
N ALA A 149 -5.21 6.01 18.84
CA ALA A 149 -6.12 6.04 17.70
C ALA A 149 -5.64 5.15 16.55
N ILE A 150 -4.33 5.13 16.33
CA ILE A 150 -3.68 4.29 15.32
C ILE A 150 -3.61 2.84 15.76
N LYS A 151 -3.31 2.55 17.03
CA LYS A 151 -3.18 1.18 17.55
C LYS A 151 -4.49 0.41 17.45
N GLU A 152 -5.61 1.12 17.56
CA GLU A 152 -6.94 0.56 17.30
C GLU A 152 -7.21 0.31 15.80
N ASN A 153 -6.44 0.93 14.90
CA ASN A 153 -6.61 0.84 13.43
C ASN A 153 -5.29 0.60 12.66
N VAL A 154 -4.34 -0.15 13.24
CA VAL A 154 -2.97 -0.25 12.67
C VAL A 154 -2.99 -0.74 11.23
N SER A 155 -3.84 -1.71 10.88
CA SER A 155 -3.92 -2.26 9.53
C SER A 155 -4.32 -1.25 8.44
N ARG A 156 -4.69 -0.02 8.82
CA ARG A 156 -5.17 1.06 7.95
C ARG A 156 -4.17 2.22 7.84
N VAL A 157 -2.96 2.08 8.36
CA VAL A 157 -1.93 3.12 8.27
C VAL A 157 -0.98 2.92 7.10
N ILE A 158 -0.70 4.02 6.41
CA ILE A 158 0.25 4.14 5.32
C ILE A 158 1.31 5.17 5.74
N VAL A 159 2.58 4.79 5.73
CA VAL A 159 3.70 5.66 6.08
C VAL A 159 4.39 6.14 4.81
N ILE A 160 4.47 7.45 4.63
CA ILE A 160 5.29 8.07 3.58
C ILE A 160 6.60 8.50 4.23
N ILE A 161 7.73 7.94 3.79
CA ILE A 161 9.05 8.39 4.24
C ILE A 161 9.44 9.61 3.40
N TYR A 162 9.48 10.78 4.02
CA TYR A 162 9.79 12.06 3.39
C TYR A 162 11.10 12.63 3.95
N GLY A 163 12.13 12.74 3.09
CA GLY A 163 13.47 13.16 3.49
C GLY A 163 14.34 12.02 4.06
N ASP A 164 15.47 12.39 4.65
CA ASP A 164 16.44 11.43 5.19
C ASP A 164 16.16 11.13 6.67
N VAL A 165 15.23 10.20 6.89
CA VAL A 165 14.88 9.73 8.23
C VAL A 165 15.87 8.66 8.65
N ASN A 166 16.71 8.95 9.65
CA ASN A 166 17.64 7.97 10.20
C ASN A 166 16.90 6.89 11.00
N THR A 167 16.58 5.78 10.32
CA THR A 167 15.87 4.62 10.90
C THR A 167 16.74 3.78 11.85
N GLN A 168 18.06 4.01 11.92
CA GLN A 168 18.95 3.25 12.80
C GLN A 168 18.94 3.76 14.24
N ASN A 169 18.86 5.08 14.42
CA ASN A 169 18.81 5.73 15.75
C ASN A 169 17.38 6.12 16.16
N MET A 170 16.38 5.58 15.46
CA MET A 170 14.98 5.85 15.70
C MET A 170 14.47 5.10 16.94
N ASP A 171 13.51 5.71 17.63
CA ASP A 171 12.80 5.10 18.76
C ASP A 171 12.32 3.67 18.39
N PRO A 172 12.60 2.64 19.20
CA PRO A 172 12.26 1.25 18.88
C PRO A 172 10.76 1.01 18.65
N GLU A 173 9.90 1.76 19.34
CA GLU A 173 8.45 1.67 19.16
C GLU A 173 8.06 2.21 17.77
N LEU A 174 8.63 3.35 17.37
CA LEU A 174 8.41 3.92 16.04
C LEU A 174 8.92 3.00 14.93
N LYS A 175 10.09 2.40 15.12
CA LYS A 175 10.67 1.46 14.16
C LYS A 175 9.78 0.22 13.98
N SER A 176 9.39 -0.40 15.10
CA SER A 176 8.46 -1.53 15.09
C SER A 176 7.14 -1.15 14.40
N TYR A 177 6.65 0.05 14.68
CA TYR A 177 5.46 0.60 14.07
C TYR A 177 5.59 0.72 12.54
N ILE A 178 6.70 1.25 12.02
CA ILE A 178 6.94 1.34 10.57
C ILE A 178 7.02 -0.06 9.96
N ASP A 179 7.76 -0.98 10.58
CA ASP A 179 7.93 -2.35 10.10
C ASP A 179 6.60 -3.16 10.06
N MET A 180 5.64 -2.79 10.92
CA MET A 180 4.31 -3.40 10.92
C MET A 180 3.38 -2.87 9.84
N ASN A 181 3.69 -1.69 9.27
CA ASN A 181 2.80 -0.96 8.37
C ASN A 181 3.34 -0.89 6.94
N THR A 182 2.47 -0.49 6.02
CA THR A 182 2.88 -0.22 4.63
C THR A 182 3.66 1.09 4.62
N TYR A 183 4.93 1.08 4.22
CA TYR A 183 5.70 2.32 4.01
C TYR A 183 6.09 2.49 2.54
N ILE A 184 6.16 3.75 2.10
CA ILE A 184 6.50 4.14 0.73
C ILE A 184 7.47 5.32 0.81
N LYS A 185 8.62 5.23 0.13
CA LYS A 185 9.63 6.29 0.16
C LYS A 185 9.33 7.35 -0.90
N TRP A 186 9.34 8.61 -0.51
CA TRP A 186 9.26 9.74 -1.44
C TRP A 186 10.46 9.72 -2.41
N GLY A 187 10.19 9.89 -3.71
CA GLY A 187 11.18 9.76 -4.77
C GLY A 187 11.29 8.37 -5.40
N ASP A 188 10.54 7.37 -4.92
CA ASP A 188 10.36 6.10 -5.65
C ASP A 188 9.67 6.38 -7.01
N PRO A 189 10.15 5.82 -8.14
CA PRO A 189 9.53 6.02 -9.44
C PRO A 189 8.04 5.62 -9.51
N TRP A 190 7.62 4.69 -8.66
CA TRP A 190 6.26 4.16 -8.57
C TRP A 190 5.51 4.68 -7.33
N PHE A 191 5.97 5.79 -6.75
CA PHE A 191 5.43 6.33 -5.51
C PHE A 191 3.90 6.50 -5.57
N TRP A 192 3.40 7.13 -6.63
CA TRP A 192 1.98 7.47 -6.76
C TRP A 192 1.11 6.24 -6.99
N GLU A 193 1.56 5.32 -7.84
CA GLU A 193 0.90 4.05 -8.12
C GLU A 193 0.74 3.24 -6.84
N ARG A 194 1.82 3.13 -6.06
CA ARG A 194 1.83 2.41 -4.78
C ARG A 194 0.96 3.10 -3.74
N LEU A 195 1.00 4.43 -3.66
CA LEU A 195 0.18 5.19 -2.71
C LEU A 195 -1.31 5.04 -3.03
N HIS A 196 -1.72 5.19 -4.28
CA HIS A 196 -3.10 5.01 -4.71
C HIS A 196 -3.60 3.58 -4.47
N TYR A 197 -2.78 2.59 -4.77
CA TYR A 197 -3.10 1.20 -4.49
C TYR A 197 -3.26 0.95 -2.98
N ALA A 198 -2.36 1.47 -2.16
CA ALA A 198 -2.43 1.33 -0.70
C ALA A 198 -3.69 2.02 -0.11
N LEU A 199 -4.11 3.15 -0.68
CA LEU A 199 -5.31 3.86 -0.24
C LEU A 199 -6.61 3.12 -0.55
N ARG A 200 -6.67 2.41 -1.69
CA ARG A 200 -7.90 1.70 -2.12
C ARG A 200 -7.94 0.23 -1.74
N THR A 201 -6.82 -0.37 -1.32
CA THR A 201 -6.81 -1.76 -0.85
C THR A 201 -7.05 -1.85 0.66
N ILE A 202 -7.99 -2.71 1.07
CA ILE A 202 -8.22 -3.04 2.49
C ILE A 202 -7.38 -4.26 2.84
N LYS A 203 -6.40 -4.10 3.75
CA LYS A 203 -5.79 -5.25 4.43
C LYS A 203 -6.78 -5.74 5.50
N THR A 204 -7.53 -6.80 5.18
CA THR A 204 -8.26 -7.55 6.23
C THR A 204 -7.22 -8.08 7.21
N GLY A 205 -7.36 -7.71 8.48
CA GLY A 205 -6.39 -7.98 9.54
C GLY A 205 -6.23 -9.47 9.82
N THR A 206 -5.39 -10.15 9.05
CA THR A 206 -4.82 -11.46 9.38
C THR A 206 -3.58 -11.66 8.51
N SER A 207 -2.42 -11.27 9.02
CA SER A 207 -1.19 -12.06 8.97
C SER A 207 -0.01 -11.23 9.48
N LYS A 208 0.66 -11.75 10.50
CA LYS A 208 2.00 -11.34 10.91
C LYS A 208 2.92 -11.40 9.68
N GLY A 209 3.65 -10.32 9.39
CA GLY A 209 4.80 -10.37 8.46
C GLY A 209 4.69 -9.60 7.14
N ALA A 210 3.89 -8.51 7.06
CA ALA A 210 3.74 -7.73 5.83
C ALA A 210 4.54 -6.40 5.77
N GLY A 211 5.59 -6.25 6.60
CA GLY A 211 6.62 -5.20 6.44
C GLY A 211 7.48 -5.36 5.17
N ALA A 212 7.08 -6.24 4.25
CA ALA A 212 7.85 -6.67 3.09
C ALA A 212 7.27 -6.20 1.74
N LEU A 213 6.10 -5.56 1.70
CA LEU A 213 5.42 -5.31 0.41
C LEU A 213 6.10 -4.28 -0.50
N PHE A 214 6.90 -3.36 0.06
CA PHE A 214 7.63 -2.34 -0.72
C PHE A 214 9.03 -2.07 -0.14
N LYS A 215 9.69 -3.12 0.36
CA LYS A 215 11.08 -3.02 0.81
C LYS A 215 11.98 -3.19 -0.43
N THR A 216 12.35 -2.07 -1.05
CA THR A 216 13.54 -2.01 -1.93
C THR A 216 14.79 -2.34 -1.13
#